data_AF-M1CAP9-F1
#
_entry.id   AF-M1CAP9-F1
#
_cell.length_a   1.000
_cell.length_b   1.000
_cell.length_c   1.000
_cell.angle_alpha   90.00
_cell.angle_beta   90.00
_cell.angle_gamma   90.00
#
_symmetry.space_group_name_H-M   'P 1'
#
loop_
_entity.id
_entity.type
_entity.pdbx_description
1 polymer ?
#
loop_
_entity_poly.entity_id
_entity_poly.type
_entity_poly.pdbx_seq_one_letter_code
_entity_poly.pdbx_strand_id
1 'polypeptide(L)'
;MRQINMTSTKIYASRTLLFLQKDGTLKLLGIELSLPHPDGDQHGFISKVFTPQEYGTEASIWQLAKAYVAVNDSGVHQLISHWCLNWKMLFIMANDHQFTLFSFQEPL
;
A
#
# COMPACT_ATOMS: atom_id res chain seq x y z
N MET A 1 -10.44 6.46 4.36
CA MET A 1 -11.03 5.30 3.66
C MET A 1 -12.52 5.51 3.36
N ARG A 2 -13.33 5.90 4.35
CA ARG A 2 -14.76 6.25 4.16
C ARG A 2 -15.02 7.24 3.01
N GLN A 3 -14.23 8.31 2.90
CA GLN A 3 -14.35 9.31 1.83
C GLN A 3 -14.15 8.73 0.42
N ILE A 4 -13.24 7.77 0.24
CA ILE A 4 -12.97 7.14 -1.07
C ILE A 4 -14.13 6.24 -1.49
N ASN A 5 -14.80 5.62 -0.51
CA ASN A 5 -15.94 4.73 -0.75
C ASN A 5 -17.28 5.44 -0.91
N MET A 6 -17.31 6.78 -0.87
CA MET A 6 -18.52 7.59 -1.15
C MET A 6 -18.78 7.76 -2.65
N THR A 7 -17.81 7.46 -3.51
CA THR A 7 -17.98 7.46 -4.97
C THR A 7 -18.36 6.06 -5.48
N SER A 8 -18.47 5.90 -6.81
CA SER A 8 -18.69 4.58 -7.43
C SER A 8 -17.52 3.62 -7.23
N THR A 9 -16.33 4.14 -6.87
CA THR A 9 -15.15 3.34 -6.60
C THR A 9 -15.20 2.80 -5.18
N LYS A 10 -15.07 1.47 -5.04
CA LYS A 10 -14.96 0.80 -3.73
C LYS A 10 -13.54 0.28 -3.55
N ILE A 11 -12.87 0.78 -2.53
CA ILE A 11 -11.55 0.33 -2.09
C ILE A 11 -11.68 -0.34 -0.73
N TYR A 12 -10.87 -1.36 -0.50
CA TYR A 12 -10.75 -2.09 0.75
C TYR A 12 -9.38 -1.80 1.34
N ALA A 13 -9.24 -1.71 2.66
CA ALA A 13 -7.93 -1.66 3.29
C ALA A 13 -7.45 -3.10 3.34
N SER A 14 -6.37 -3.41 2.63
CA SER A 14 -5.90 -4.79 2.48
C SER A 14 -4.70 -5.06 3.39
N ARG A 15 -4.70 -6.21 4.05
CA ARG A 15 -3.52 -6.79 4.69
C ARG A 15 -3.25 -8.19 4.14
N THR A 16 -1.99 -8.48 3.90
CA THR A 16 -1.55 -9.72 3.25
C THR A 16 -0.65 -10.49 4.21
N LEU A 17 -1.01 -11.72 4.55
CA LEU A 17 -0.21 -12.60 5.41
C LEU A 17 0.65 -13.50 4.52
N LEU A 18 1.97 -13.38 4.66
CA LEU A 18 2.95 -14.16 3.90
C LEU A 18 3.78 -15.03 4.85
N PHE A 19 4.14 -16.22 4.40
CA PHE A 19 5.01 -17.15 5.11
C PHE A 19 6.27 -17.41 4.30
N LEU A 20 7.43 -17.14 4.91
CA LEU A 20 8.72 -17.43 4.30
C LEU A 20 9.02 -18.92 4.43
N GLN A 21 9.09 -19.60 3.29
CA GLN A 21 9.40 -21.02 3.21
C GLN A 21 10.92 -21.24 3.30
N LYS A 22 11.31 -22.48 3.61
CA LYS A 22 12.73 -22.87 3.74
C LYS A 22 13.51 -22.78 2.43
N ASP A 23 12.82 -22.84 1.30
CA ASP A 23 13.39 -22.67 -0.05
C ASP A 23 13.59 -21.19 -0.44
N GLY A 24 13.27 -20.24 0.45
CA GLY A 24 13.40 -18.80 0.23
C GLY A 24 12.19 -18.16 -0.45
N THR A 25 11.15 -18.92 -0.80
CA THR A 25 9.94 -18.38 -1.43
C THR A 25 8.94 -17.86 -0.40
N LEU A 26 8.17 -16.84 -0.76
CA LEU A 26 7.06 -16.32 0.06
C LEU A 26 5.76 -16.99 -0.36
N LYS A 27 5.15 -17.74 0.57
CA LYS A 27 3.82 -18.32 0.39
C LYS A 27 2.76 -17.38 0.93
N LEU A 28 1.78 -17.05 0.10
CA LEU A 28 0.61 -16.30 0.52
C LEU A 28 -0.33 -17.19 1.35
N LEU A 29 -0.56 -16.81 2.62
CA LEU A 29 -1.40 -17.55 3.56
C LEU A 29 -2.83 -17.02 3.65
N GLY A 30 -3.01 -15.72 3.45
CA GLY A 30 -4.33 -15.11 3.49
C GLY A 30 -4.31 -13.61 3.22
N ILE A 31 -5.47 -13.09 2.86
CA ILE A 31 -5.71 -11.67 2.62
C ILE A 31 -6.88 -11.23 3.50
N GLU A 32 -6.67 -10.22 4.32
CA GLU A 32 -7.72 -9.52 5.06
C GLU A 32 -8.12 -8.27 4.25
N LEU A 33 -9.41 -8.13 3.96
CA LEU A 33 -9.99 -6.92 3.37
C LEU A 33 -10.90 -6.26 4.39
N SER A 34 -10.61 -5.01 4.74
CA SER A 34 -11.34 -4.23 5.74
C SER A 34 -12.09 -3.05 5.11
N LEU A 35 -13.33 -2.84 5.55
CA LEU A 35 -14.15 -1.67 5.23
C LEU A 35 -14.48 -0.90 6.50
N PRO A 36 -14.64 0.43 6.44
CA PRO A 36 -15.18 1.19 7.57
C PRO A 36 -16.62 0.70 7.86
N HIS A 37 -16.97 0.61 9.15
CA HIS A 37 -18.32 0.22 9.54
C HIS A 37 -19.36 1.20 8.96
N PRO A 38 -20.50 0.74 8.43
CA PRO A 38 -21.52 1.62 7.84
C PRO A 38 -22.07 2.64 8.84
N ASP A 39 -22.27 2.22 10.10
CA ASP A 39 -22.90 3.05 11.15
C ASP A 39 -21.98 4.10 11.80
N GLY A 40 -20.72 4.21 11.37
CA GLY A 40 -19.80 5.23 11.87
C GLY A 40 -18.43 4.67 12.22
N ASP A 41 -17.42 5.53 12.17
CA ASP A 41 -16.03 5.14 12.48
C ASP A 41 -15.87 4.73 13.97
N GLN A 42 -16.77 5.16 14.86
CA GLN A 42 -16.81 4.69 16.25
C GLN A 42 -17.04 3.16 16.40
N HIS A 43 -17.61 2.51 15.38
CA HIS A 43 -17.84 1.07 15.36
C HIS A 43 -16.68 0.29 14.72
N GLY A 44 -15.60 1.00 14.32
CA GLY A 44 -14.39 0.39 13.77
C GLY A 44 -14.52 -0.07 12.32
N PHE A 45 -13.97 -1.25 12.03
CA PHE A 45 -13.86 -1.81 10.69
C PHE A 45 -14.47 -3.20 10.61
N ILE A 46 -15.14 -3.49 9.50
CA ILE A 46 -15.60 -4.82 9.15
C ILE A 46 -14.55 -5.45 8.25
N SER A 47 -13.87 -6.48 8.77
CA SER A 47 -12.84 -7.23 8.05
C SER A 47 -13.36 -8.59 7.61
N LYS A 48 -13.00 -9.01 6.40
CA LYS A 48 -13.18 -10.38 5.92
C LYS A 48 -11.82 -10.95 5.51
N VAL A 49 -11.55 -12.17 5.95
CA VAL A 49 -10.32 -12.89 5.63
C VAL A 49 -10.60 -13.91 4.53
N PHE A 50 -9.72 -13.93 3.54
CA PHE A 50 -9.73 -14.85 2.42
C PHE A 50 -8.46 -15.68 2.46
N THR A 51 -8.59 -16.98 2.18
CA THR A 51 -7.47 -17.92 2.15
C THR A 51 -7.29 -18.46 0.73
N PRO A 52 -6.10 -18.95 0.37
CA PRO A 52 -5.84 -19.56 -0.93
C PRO A 52 -6.84 -20.67 -1.24
N GLN A 53 -7.51 -20.56 -2.38
CA GLN A 53 -8.51 -21.53 -2.87
C GLN A 53 -8.33 -21.74 -4.37
N GLU A 54 -8.34 -23.00 -4.80
CA GLU A 54 -8.01 -23.39 -6.18
C GLU A 54 -9.23 -23.80 -7.00
N TYR A 55 -10.34 -24.15 -6.34
CA TYR A 55 -11.53 -24.71 -7.00
C TYR A 55 -12.80 -23.94 -6.66
N GLY A 56 -13.73 -23.92 -7.63
CA GLY A 56 -15.06 -23.35 -7.48
C GLY A 56 -15.09 -21.82 -7.39
N THR A 57 -16.23 -21.28 -6.95
CA THR A 57 -16.46 -19.83 -6.83
C THR A 57 -15.49 -19.16 -5.86
N GLU A 58 -15.04 -19.88 -4.83
CA GLU A 58 -14.07 -19.38 -3.85
C GLU A 58 -12.70 -19.08 -4.48
N ALA A 59 -12.32 -19.78 -5.56
CA ALA A 59 -11.10 -19.47 -6.30
C ALA A 59 -11.19 -18.09 -6.98
N SER A 60 -12.34 -17.76 -7.58
CA SER A 60 -12.59 -16.45 -8.18
C SER A 60 -12.61 -15.34 -7.13
N ILE A 61 -13.22 -15.61 -5.96
CA ILE A 61 -13.21 -14.68 -4.82
C ILE A 61 -11.77 -14.45 -4.34
N TRP A 62 -10.95 -15.50 -4.30
CA TRP A 62 -9.53 -15.40 -3.96
C TRP A 62 -8.75 -14.57 -4.98
N GLN A 63 -8.99 -14.74 -6.28
CA GLN A 63 -8.38 -13.88 -7.31
C GLN A 63 -8.80 -12.41 -7.14
N LEU A 64 -10.08 -12.17 -6.82
CA LEU A 64 -10.58 -10.82 -6.58
C LEU A 64 -9.90 -10.18 -5.35
N ALA A 65 -9.71 -10.95 -4.27
CA ALA A 65 -8.98 -10.48 -3.10
C ALA A 65 -7.53 -10.07 -3.45
N LYS A 66 -6.85 -10.87 -4.26
CA LYS A 66 -5.51 -10.51 -4.78
C LYS A 66 -5.54 -9.25 -5.66
N ALA A 67 -6.57 -9.07 -6.47
CA ALA A 67 -6.71 -7.88 -7.29
C ALA A 67 -6.84 -6.61 -6.44
N TYR A 68 -7.61 -6.64 -5.34
CA TYR A 68 -7.69 -5.52 -4.40
C TYR A 68 -6.35 -5.20 -3.74
N VAL A 69 -5.58 -6.23 -3.35
CA VAL A 69 -4.22 -6.04 -2.83
C VAL A 69 -3.34 -5.35 -3.87
N ALA A 70 -3.37 -5.80 -5.13
CA ALA A 70 -2.58 -5.21 -6.20
C ALA A 70 -2.94 -3.74 -6.50
N VAL A 71 -4.24 -3.40 -6.46
CA VAL A 71 -4.69 -2.01 -6.61
C VAL A 71 -4.13 -1.15 -5.47
N ASN A 72 -4.20 -1.61 -4.22
CA ASN A 72 -3.67 -0.87 -3.09
C ASN A 72 -2.15 -0.71 -3.16
N ASP A 73 -1.44 -1.78 -3.48
CA ASP A 73 0.02 -1.78 -3.60
C ASP A 73 0.49 -0.84 -4.71
N SER A 74 -0.17 -0.85 -5.88
CA SER A 74 0.15 0.09 -6.96
C SER A 74 -0.04 1.56 -6.55
N GLY A 75 -1.11 1.87 -5.80
CA GLY A 75 -1.34 3.22 -5.29
C GLY A 75 -0.25 3.67 -4.31
N VAL A 76 0.14 2.81 -3.37
CA VAL A 76 1.25 3.06 -2.44
C VAL A 76 2.56 3.22 -3.20
N HIS A 77 2.85 2.30 -4.11
CA HIS A 77 4.08 2.31 -4.90
C HIS A 77 4.21 3.61 -5.71
N GLN A 78 3.15 4.03 -6.41
CA GLN A 78 3.22 5.23 -7.25
C GLN A 78 3.25 6.53 -6.43
N LEU A 79 2.33 6.71 -5.47
CA LEU A 79 2.19 7.99 -4.78
C LEU A 79 3.21 8.17 -3.66
N ILE A 80 3.51 7.10 -2.93
CA ILE A 80 4.37 7.17 -1.74
C ILE A 80 5.80 6.84 -2.13
N SER A 81 6.05 5.65 -2.67
CA SER A 81 7.42 5.23 -2.96
C SER A 81 8.03 6.01 -4.13
N HIS A 82 7.31 6.07 -5.25
CA HIS A 82 7.84 6.65 -6.47
C HIS A 82 7.79 8.18 -6.48
N TRP A 83 6.67 8.77 -6.07
CA TRP A 83 6.60 10.20 -5.86
C TRP A 83 7.28 10.56 -4.54
N CYS A 84 6.58 10.39 -3.40
CA CYS A 84 7.00 10.97 -2.10
C CYS A 84 8.45 10.74 -1.71
N LEU A 85 8.92 9.49 -1.74
CA LEU A 85 10.26 9.15 -1.26
C LEU A 85 11.35 9.57 -2.25
N ASN A 86 11.17 9.35 -3.55
CA ASN A 86 12.19 9.79 -4.52
C ASN A 86 12.31 11.30 -4.56
N TRP A 87 11.20 12.06 -4.59
CA TRP A 87 11.30 13.52 -4.62
C TRP A 87 11.77 14.10 -3.30
N LYS A 88 11.41 13.51 -2.14
CA LYS A 88 12.01 13.93 -0.85
C LYS A 88 13.51 13.71 -0.84
N MET A 89 13.98 12.56 -1.31
CA MET A 89 15.40 12.26 -1.36
C MET A 89 16.14 13.22 -2.29
N LEU A 90 15.59 13.47 -3.49
CA LEU A 90 16.10 14.46 -4.43
C LEU A 90 16.13 15.88 -3.84
N PHE A 91 15.10 16.29 -3.10
CA PHE A 91 15.08 17.61 -2.44
C PHE A 91 16.12 17.72 -1.33
N ILE A 92 16.29 16.67 -0.51
CA ILE A 92 17.33 16.63 0.52
C ILE A 92 18.71 16.69 -0.12
N MET A 93 19.00 15.85 -1.13
CA MET A 93 20.27 15.88 -1.86
C MET A 93 20.51 17.24 -2.53
N ALA A 94 19.50 17.82 -3.17
CA ALA A 94 19.61 19.14 -3.79
C ALA A 94 19.95 20.22 -2.76
N ASN A 95 19.33 20.22 -1.58
CA ASN A 95 19.66 21.20 -0.54
C ASN A 95 21.02 20.94 0.12
N ASP A 96 21.44 19.68 0.23
CA ASP A 96 22.77 19.31 0.74
C ASP A 96 23.88 19.77 -0.22
N HIS A 97 23.64 19.70 -1.54
CA HIS A 97 24.55 20.24 -2.56
C HIS A 97 24.50 21.77 -2.71
N GLN A 98 23.40 22.43 -2.31
CA GLN A 98 23.29 23.91 -2.32
C GLN A 98 24.03 24.56 -1.14
N PHE A 99 24.27 23.81 -0.04
CA PHE A 99 25.09 24.29 1.08
C PHE A 99 26.58 24.40 0.71
N THR A 100 27.08 23.50 -0.15
CA THR A 100 28.49 23.50 -0.58
C THR A 100 28.81 24.64 -1.56
N LEU A 101 27.85 25.07 -2.39
CA LEU A 101 28.05 26.19 -3.33
C LEU A 101 27.98 27.57 -2.68
N PHE A 102 27.35 27.69 -1.51
CA PHE A 102 27.37 28.93 -0.70
C PHE A 102 28.61 29.05 0.21
N SER A 103 29.37 27.96 0.39
CA SER A 103 30.55 27.93 1.28
C SER A 103 31.86 28.33 0.58
N PHE A 104 31.85 28.56 -0.74
CA PHE A 104 33.07 28.75 -1.55
C PHE A 104 33.14 30.11 -2.29
N GLN A 105 32.29 31.07 -1.93
CA GLN A 105 32.28 32.41 -2.51
C GLN A 105 32.50 33.50 -1.45
N GLU A 106 33.58 33.42 -0.67
CA GLU A 106 34.19 34.60 -0.06
C GLU A 106 35.70 34.57 -0.26
N PRO A 107 36.23 35.49 -1.08
CA PRO A 107 37.58 36.00 -0.88
C PRO A 107 37.54 37.51 -0.57
N LEU A 108 38.45 37.87 0.34
CA LEU A 108 38.82 39.20 0.86
C LEU A 108 38.85 40.33 -0.17
#